data_AF-A0A662JL40-F1
#
_entry.id   AF-A0A662JL40-F1
#
_cell.length_a   1.000
_cell.length_b   1.000
_cell.length_c   1.000
_cell.angle_alpha   90.00
_cell.angle_beta   90.00
_cell.angle_gamma   90.00
#
_symmetry.space_group_name_H-M   'P 1'
#
loop_
_entity.id
_entity.type
_entity.pdbx_description
1 polymer ?
#
loop_
_entity_poly.entity_id
_entity_poly.type
_entity_poly.pdbx_seq_one_letter_code
_entity_poly.pdbx_strand_id
1 'polypeptide(L)' 'MEEFVRSPEGLELSMLCIDYGYKLAEHPSELTRDQICFLAAALAHRLRMMSYLKPAEEGTTRIVFE' A
#
# COMPACT_ATOMS: atom_id res chain seq x y z
N MET A 1 -0.50 12.89 2.45
CA MET A 1 0.07 11.68 1.81
C MET A 1 -0.61 10.42 2.31
N GLU A 2 -0.76 10.23 3.63
CA GLU A 2 -1.42 9.03 4.17
C GLU A 2 -2.90 8.91 3.77
N GLU A 3 -3.63 10.02 3.70
CA GLU A 3 -5.01 10.05 3.19
C GLU A 3 -5.10 9.65 1.71
N PHE A 4 -4.18 10.15 0.88
CA PHE A 4 -4.14 9.83 -0.55
C PHE A 4 -3.87 8.34 -0.79
N VAL A 5 -2.91 7.75 -0.08
CA VAL A 5 -2.60 6.32 -0.18
C VAL A 5 -3.80 5.44 0.20
N ARG A 6 -4.68 5.92 1.09
CA ARG A 6 -5.89 5.22 1.52
C ARG A 6 -7.11 5.51 0.64
N SER A 7 -7.01 6.48 -0.28
CA SER A 7 -8.09 6.78 -1.22
C SER A 7 -8.16 5.70 -2.31
N PRO A 8 -9.31 5.50 -2.96
CA PRO A 8 -9.44 4.55 -4.07
C PRO A 8 -8.39 4.77 -5.17
N GLU A 9 -8.13 6.04 -5.51
CA GLU A 9 -7.17 6.43 -6.55
C GLU A 9 -5.72 6.13 -6.13
N GLY A 10 -5.36 6.39 -4.87
CA GLY A 10 -4.03 6.06 -4.37
C GLY A 10 -3.81 4.57 -4.25
N LEU A 11 -4.84 3.80 -3.87
CA LEU A 11 -4.80 2.35 -3.85
C LEU A 11 -4.60 1.78 -5.26
N GLU A 12 -5.38 2.23 -6.24
CA GLU A 12 -5.25 1.81 -7.64
C GLU A 12 -3.85 2.12 -8.18
N LEU A 13 -3.37 3.36 -8.00
CA LEU A 13 -2.02 3.74 -8.42
C LEU A 13 -0.95 2.90 -7.73
N SER A 14 -1.12 2.61 -6.44
CA SER A 14 -0.17 1.77 -5.71
C SER A 14 -0.16 0.32 -6.17
N MET A 15 -1.31 -0.25 -6.51
CA MET A 15 -1.42 -1.58 -7.12
C MET A 15 -0.74 -1.62 -8.47
N LEU A 16 -0.98 -0.61 -9.32
CA LEU A 16 -0.28 -0.47 -10.59
C LEU A 16 1.24 -0.49 -10.37
N CYS A 17 1.75 0.29 -9.43
CA CYS A 17 3.19 0.39 -9.19
C CYS A 17 3.81 -0.88 -8.56
N ILE A 18 3.15 -1.48 -7.57
CA ILE A 18 3.71 -2.57 -6.76
C ILE A 18 3.41 -3.95 -7.38
N ASP A 19 2.19 -4.19 -7.87
CA ASP A 19 1.77 -5.50 -8.39
C ASP A 19 2.01 -5.64 -9.88
N TYR A 20 1.71 -4.58 -10.64
CA TYR A 20 1.76 -4.62 -12.10
C TYR A 20 3.05 -4.03 -12.67
N GLY A 21 3.99 -3.61 -11.81
CA GLY A 21 5.27 -3.06 -12.22
C GLY A 21 5.17 -1.75 -13.01
N TYR A 22 4.05 -1.02 -12.86
CA TYR A 22 3.88 0.29 -13.44
C TYR A 22 4.97 1.23 -12.91
N LYS A 23 5.61 1.92 -13.83
CA LYS A 23 6.70 2.82 -13.51
C LYS A 23 6.18 4.24 -13.31
N LEU A 24 6.51 4.84 -12.16
CA LEU A 24 6.35 6.29 -11.96
C LEU A 24 7.40 7.11 -12.71
N ALA A 25 8.55 6.49 -13.03
CA ALA A 25 9.66 7.07 -13.78
C ALA A 25 10.48 5.97 -14.47
N GLU A 26 11.25 6.32 -15.51
CA GLU A 26 12.05 5.33 -16.25
C GLU A 26 13.23 4.80 -15.45
N HIS A 27 13.87 5.68 -14.67
CA HIS A 27 14.95 5.34 -13.74
C HIS A 27 14.59 5.69 -12.29
N PRO A 28 14.97 4.86 -11.29
CA PRO A 28 14.72 5.15 -9.88
C PRO A 28 15.33 6.47 -9.38
N SER A 29 16.41 6.94 -10.01
CA SER A 29 17.04 8.23 -9.72
C SER A 29 16.19 9.45 -10.08
N GLU A 30 15.16 9.26 -10.92
CA GLU A 30 14.23 10.31 -11.34
C GLU A 30 13.03 10.44 -10.40
N LEU A 31 12.89 9.51 -9.43
CA LEU A 31 11.82 9.58 -8.46
C LEU A 31 12.04 10.77 -7.52
N THR A 32 11.01 11.59 -7.40
CA THR A 32 11.00 12.65 -6.38
C THR A 32 10.89 12.02 -4.99
N ARG A 33 11.33 12.76 -3.97
CA ARG A 33 11.16 12.34 -2.57
C ARG A 33 9.70 11.97 -2.26
N ASP A 34 8.75 12.73 -2.81
CA ASP A 34 7.33 12.49 -2.57
C ASP A 34 6.83 11.19 -3.21
N GLN A 35 7.31 10.86 -4.41
CA GLN A 35 6.99 9.59 -5.08
C GLN A 35 7.58 8.40 -4.30
N ILE A 36 8.81 8.54 -3.77
CA ILE A 36 9.43 7.53 -2.91
C ILE A 36 8.63 7.35 -1.62
N CYS A 37 8.27 8.46 -0.96
CA CYS A 37 7.47 8.43 0.26
C CYS A 37 6.07 7.84 0.02
N PHE A 38 5.46 8.12 -1.13
CA PHE A 38 4.19 7.51 -1.55
C PHE A 38 4.32 5.98 -1.66
N LEU A 39 5.31 5.48 -2.40
CA LEU A 39 5.51 4.04 -2.57
C LEU A 39 5.81 3.34 -1.24
N ALA A 40 6.62 3.95 -0.38
CA ALA A 40 6.92 3.42 0.95
C ALA A 40 5.67 3.36 1.84
N ALA A 41 4.85 4.42 1.84
CA ALA A 41 3.60 4.47 2.58
C ALA A 41 2.58 3.45 2.05
N ALA A 42 2.47 3.30 0.74
CA ALA A 42 1.59 2.32 0.12
C ALA A 42 1.99 0.88 0.44
N LEU A 43 3.30 0.57 0.36
CA LEU A 43 3.83 -0.73 0.77
C LEU A 43 3.55 -1.00 2.25
N ALA A 44 3.79 -0.03 3.14
CA ALA A 44 3.52 -0.16 4.56
C ALA A 44 2.02 -0.39 4.85
N HIS A 45 1.14 0.36 4.17
CA HIS A 45 -0.31 0.18 4.28
C HIS A 45 -0.72 -1.23 3.86
N ARG A 46 -0.19 -1.73 2.74
CA ARG A 46 -0.45 -3.09 2.27
C ARG A 46 0.04 -4.16 3.23
N LEU A 47 1.25 -4.03 3.77
CA LEU A 47 1.77 -4.97 4.77
C LEU A 47 0.88 -5.02 6.02
N ARG A 48 0.31 -3.87 6.43
CA ARG A 48 -0.72 -3.83 7.49
C ARG A 48 -2.00 -4.56 7.04
N MET A 49 -2.53 -4.28 5.85
CA MET A 49 -3.72 -5.00 5.34
C MET A 49 -3.51 -6.53 5.30
N MET A 50 -2.34 -6.97 4.84
CA MET A 50 -1.99 -8.40 4.81
C MET A 50 -1.85 -9.01 6.21
N SER A 51 -1.40 -8.24 7.21
CA SER A 51 -1.36 -8.73 8.59
C SER A 51 -2.77 -8.92 9.18
N TYR A 52 -3.76 -8.15 8.73
CA TYR A 52 -5.19 -8.39 9.04
C TYR A 52 -5.76 -9.62 8.33
N LEU A 53 -5.23 -9.99 7.16
CA LEU A 53 -5.63 -11.18 6.39
C LEU A 53 -4.97 -12.48 6.85
N LYS A 54 -3.98 -12.43 7.75
CA LYS A 54 -3.43 -13.64 8.37
C LYS A 54 -4.56 -14.39 9.09
N PRO A 55 -4.78 -15.70 8.82
CA PRO A 55 -5.85 -16.45 9.45
C PRO A 55 -5.74 -16.33 10.96
N ALA A 56 -6.86 -16.01 11.61
CA ALA A 56 -6.93 -15.99 13.06
C ALA A 56 -6.53 -17.38 13.57
N GLU A 57 -5.56 -17.45 14.47
CA GLU A 57 -5.29 -18.67 15.22
C GLU A 57 -6.59 -19.14 15.87
N GLU A 58 -6.84 -20.46 15.87
CA GLU A 58 -8.05 -21.06 16.43
C GLU A 58 -8.34 -20.47 17.82
N GLY A 59 -9.47 -19.79 17.96
CA GLY A 59 -9.92 -19.17 19.22
C GLY A 59 -9.96 -17.65 19.25
N THR A 60 -9.57 -16.94 18.18
CA THR A 60 -9.59 -15.46 18.18
C THR A 60 -10.71 -14.87 17.32
N THR A 61 -11.75 -14.29 17.94
CA THR A 61 -12.77 -13.49 17.26
C THR A 61 -12.22 -12.10 16.94
N ARG A 62 -11.96 -11.80 15.66
CA ARG A 62 -11.58 -10.45 15.23
C ARG A 62 -12.84 -9.62 14.96
N ILE A 63 -13.05 -8.56 15.73
CA ILE A 63 -14.03 -7.52 15.40
C ILE A 63 -13.34 -6.52 14.50
N VAL A 64 -13.78 -6.45 13.23
CA VAL A 64 -13.33 -5.47 12.25
C VAL A 64 -14.25 -4.25 12.36
N PHE A 65 -13.69 -3.06 12.52
CA PHE A 65 -14.44 -1.80 12.46
C PHE A 65 -14.13 -1.12 11.11
N GLU A 66 -15.20 -0.71 10.42
CA GLU A 66 -15.17 0.08 9.17
C GLU A 66 -14.64 1.51 9.42
#